data_AF-F7GF01-F1
#
_entry.id   AF-F7GF01-F1
#
_cell.length_a   1.000
_cell.length_b   1.000
_cell.length_c   1.000
_cell.angle_alpha   90.00
_cell.angle_beta   90.00
_cell.angle_gamma   90.00
#
_symmetry.space_group_name_H-M   'P 1'
#
loop_
_entity.id
_entity.type
_entity.pdbx_description
1 polymer ?
#
loop_
_entity_poly.entity_id
_entity_poly.type
_entity_poly.pdbx_seq_one_letter_code
_entity_poly.pdbx_strand_id
1 'polypeptide(L)'
;MQVPPAPPLRSFTPRGYESATPSPRRYKAAGRPRRAGLTSSTRARTRRPGLRAVPLPVGRFLGKMKWVWALLLLAALGSGRAERDCRVSSFRVKENFDKARFSGTWYAMAKKDPEGLFLQDNIVAEFSVDETGQMSATAKGRVRLLNNWDVCADMVGTFTDTEDPAKFKMKYWGVASFLQKGNDDHWIIDTDYDTYAVQYSCRLLNLDGTCADSYSFVFSRDPNGLPPEAQRIVRQRQEELCLARQYRLIVHNGYCDGRSERNLL
;
A
#
# COMPACT_ATOMS: atom_id res chain seq x y z
N MET A 1 -5.92 3.52 -59.89
CA MET A 1 -5.64 2.29 -59.13
C MET A 1 -6.54 2.29 -57.90
N GLN A 2 -7.59 1.46 -57.90
CA GLN A 2 -8.54 1.32 -56.80
C GLN A 2 -8.05 0.24 -55.83
N VAL A 3 -8.01 0.56 -54.54
CA VAL A 3 -7.65 -0.37 -53.46
C VAL A 3 -8.90 -1.17 -53.06
N PRO A 4 -8.85 -2.51 -52.95
CA PRO A 4 -10.00 -3.32 -52.57
C PRO A 4 -10.28 -3.24 -51.05
N PRO A 5 -11.55 -3.41 -50.62
CA PRO A 5 -11.92 -3.32 -49.21
C PRO A 5 -11.50 -4.57 -48.42
N ALA A 6 -11.19 -4.37 -47.14
CA ALA A 6 -10.77 -5.40 -46.19
C ALA A 6 -11.92 -6.35 -45.79
N PRO A 7 -11.64 -7.64 -45.47
CA PRO A 7 -12.66 -8.60 -45.08
C PRO A 7 -13.14 -8.42 -43.63
N PRO A 8 -14.36 -8.87 -43.28
CA PRO A 8 -14.93 -8.67 -41.95
C PRO A 8 -14.30 -9.59 -40.88
N LEU A 9 -14.15 -9.03 -39.68
CA LEU A 9 -13.65 -9.70 -38.48
C LEU A 9 -14.58 -10.83 -38.01
N ARG A 10 -14.02 -12.03 -37.82
CA ARG A 10 -14.71 -13.18 -37.24
C ARG A 10 -14.99 -12.95 -35.75
N SER A 11 -16.23 -13.16 -35.33
CA SER A 11 -16.66 -13.16 -33.94
C SER A 11 -16.06 -14.35 -33.18
N PHE A 12 -15.27 -14.05 -32.15
CA PHE A 12 -14.80 -15.02 -31.16
C PHE A 12 -15.81 -15.09 -30.00
N THR A 13 -16.42 -16.25 -29.78
CA THR A 13 -17.17 -16.54 -28.56
C THR A 13 -16.23 -17.14 -27.51
N PRO A 14 -16.18 -16.61 -26.26
CA PRO A 14 -15.41 -17.24 -25.20
C PRO A 14 -16.15 -18.48 -24.68
N ARG A 15 -15.43 -19.61 -24.58
CA ARG A 15 -15.89 -20.81 -23.85
C ARG A 15 -16.05 -20.49 -22.37
N GLY A 16 -17.13 -21.01 -21.78
CA GLY A 16 -17.42 -20.91 -20.36
C GLY A 16 -16.33 -21.52 -19.49
N TYR A 17 -16.06 -20.86 -18.36
CA TYR A 17 -15.20 -21.33 -17.29
C TYR A 17 -16.10 -21.89 -16.18
N GLU A 18 -16.01 -23.20 -15.94
CA GLU A 18 -16.57 -23.87 -14.77
C GLU A 18 -15.77 -23.50 -13.52
N SER A 19 -16.48 -23.01 -12.50
CA SER A 19 -15.97 -22.69 -11.18
C SER A 19 -15.85 -23.96 -10.32
N ALA A 20 -14.62 -24.45 -10.11
CA ALA A 20 -14.34 -25.49 -9.14
C ALA A 20 -13.88 -24.89 -7.79
N THR A 21 -14.74 -25.00 -6.78
CA THR A 21 -14.47 -24.64 -5.38
C THR A 21 -13.66 -25.75 -4.68
N PRO A 22 -12.56 -25.46 -3.95
CA PRO A 22 -11.89 -26.48 -3.14
C PRO A 22 -12.48 -26.58 -1.73
N SER A 23 -12.80 -27.81 -1.33
CA SER A 23 -13.26 -28.20 0.02
C SER A 23 -12.08 -28.35 1.00
N PRO A 24 -12.22 -28.02 2.31
CA PRO A 24 -11.11 -28.08 3.26
C PRO A 24 -10.97 -29.49 3.89
N ARG A 25 -9.79 -30.11 3.78
CA ARG A 25 -9.47 -31.36 4.48
C ARG A 25 -8.64 -31.14 5.75
N ARG A 26 -9.27 -31.56 6.86
CA ARG A 26 -8.83 -31.89 8.23
C ARG A 26 -7.33 -32.15 8.45
N TYR A 27 -6.77 -31.46 9.45
CA TYR A 27 -5.54 -31.85 10.15
C TYR A 27 -5.83 -32.96 11.19
N LYS A 28 -5.04 -34.04 11.20
CA LYS A 28 -5.05 -35.10 12.23
C LYS A 28 -4.06 -34.76 13.34
N ALA A 29 -4.53 -34.83 14.59
CA ALA A 29 -3.70 -34.71 15.79
C ALA A 29 -2.89 -35.99 16.05
N ALA A 30 -1.62 -35.84 16.42
CA ALA A 30 -0.71 -36.93 16.76
C ALA A 30 -0.91 -37.41 18.21
N GLY A 31 -0.99 -38.73 18.39
CA GLY A 31 -1.25 -39.40 19.67
C GLY A 31 -0.03 -39.54 20.59
N ARG A 32 -0.30 -39.57 21.90
CA ARG A 32 0.62 -39.89 23.01
C ARG A 32 1.13 -41.34 22.95
N PRO A 33 2.38 -41.64 23.35
CA PRO A 33 2.80 -43.01 23.62
C PRO A 33 2.53 -43.43 25.07
N ARG A 34 2.11 -44.70 25.20
CA ARG A 34 1.83 -45.44 26.44
C ARG A 34 3.11 -45.93 27.14
N ARG A 35 3.08 -45.94 28.48
CA ARG A 35 3.96 -46.73 29.35
C ARG A 35 3.75 -48.24 29.13
N ALA A 36 4.83 -49.02 29.15
CA ALA A 36 4.80 -50.43 29.50
C ALA A 36 6.01 -50.75 30.38
N GLY A 37 5.77 -51.56 31.42
CA GLY A 37 6.67 -51.79 32.54
C GLY A 37 7.51 -53.06 32.44
N LEU A 38 8.38 -53.14 33.45
CA LEU A 38 9.30 -54.18 33.91
C LEU A 38 9.06 -55.63 33.47
N THR A 39 10.18 -56.31 33.19
CA THR A 39 10.40 -57.69 33.63
C THR A 39 11.79 -57.83 34.25
N SER A 40 11.85 -58.57 35.35
CA SER A 40 13.02 -58.91 36.16
C SER A 40 13.67 -60.20 35.67
N SER A 41 15.01 -60.31 35.70
CA SER A 41 15.65 -61.61 35.87
C SER A 41 17.03 -61.51 36.55
N THR A 42 17.30 -62.54 37.33
CA THR A 42 18.23 -62.66 38.45
C THR A 42 19.59 -63.22 38.05
N ARG A 43 20.65 -62.53 38.50
CA ARG A 43 21.91 -63.02 39.13
C ARG A 43 22.69 -64.19 38.50
N ALA A 44 23.94 -63.90 38.11
CA ALA A 44 25.08 -64.79 38.33
C ALA A 44 26.35 -63.97 38.67
N ARG A 45 27.06 -64.42 39.72
CA ARG A 45 28.31 -63.86 40.28
C ARG A 45 29.51 -64.32 39.46
N THR A 46 30.47 -63.42 39.17
CA THR A 46 31.89 -63.78 39.11
C THR A 46 32.81 -62.57 39.36
N ARG A 47 33.65 -62.73 40.41
CA ARG A 47 34.98 -62.18 40.74
C ARG A 47 35.43 -60.78 40.22
N ARG A 48 35.74 -59.90 41.19
CA ARG A 48 36.67 -58.75 41.05
C ARG A 48 38.08 -59.25 40.66
N PRO A 49 38.85 -58.48 39.88
CA PRO A 49 39.86 -57.63 40.52
C PRO A 49 40.08 -56.26 39.83
N GLY A 50 40.69 -55.33 40.58
CA GLY A 50 41.49 -54.24 40.02
C GLY A 50 40.80 -52.88 39.88
N LEU A 51 40.90 -52.07 40.92
CA LEU A 51 40.74 -50.62 40.83
C LEU A 51 41.81 -50.04 39.90
N ARG A 52 41.40 -49.49 38.75
CA ARG A 52 42.11 -48.41 38.09
C ARG A 52 41.17 -47.22 37.96
N ALA A 53 41.52 -46.14 38.64
CA ALA A 53 40.83 -44.87 38.55
C ALA A 53 40.97 -44.33 37.12
N VAL A 54 39.84 -44.20 36.43
CA VAL A 54 39.74 -43.40 35.20
C VAL A 54 39.51 -41.95 35.64
N PRO A 55 40.34 -40.98 35.25
CA PRO A 55 40.05 -39.59 35.54
C PRO A 55 38.82 -39.17 34.73
N LEU A 56 37.81 -38.66 35.43
CA LEU A 56 36.71 -37.93 34.82
C LEU A 56 37.27 -36.69 34.10
N PRO A 57 36.88 -36.39 32.85
CA PRO A 57 37.19 -35.10 32.27
C PRO A 57 36.30 -34.05 32.95
N VAL A 58 36.82 -33.47 34.04
CA VAL A 58 36.35 -32.21 34.59
C VAL A 58 36.75 -31.13 33.59
N GLY A 59 35.82 -30.73 32.73
CA GLY A 59 36.01 -29.53 31.93
C GLY A 59 35.27 -29.54 30.61
N ARG A 60 34.01 -29.07 30.62
CA ARG A 60 33.42 -28.29 29.50
C ARG A 60 32.00 -27.74 29.71
N PHE A 61 31.51 -27.59 30.94
CA PHE A 61 30.18 -27.00 31.15
C PHE A 61 30.15 -25.47 31.26
N LEU A 62 31.29 -24.80 31.42
CA LEU A 62 31.34 -23.34 31.60
C LEU A 62 31.17 -22.52 30.31
N GLY A 63 31.23 -23.17 29.13
CA GLY A 63 31.06 -22.50 27.83
C GLY A 63 29.60 -22.35 27.42
N LYS A 64 28.75 -23.37 27.66
CA LYS A 64 27.38 -23.40 27.15
C LYS A 64 26.44 -22.39 27.80
N MET A 65 26.66 -22.06 29.07
CA MET A 65 25.79 -21.15 29.81
C MET A 65 25.91 -19.70 29.32
N LYS A 66 27.13 -19.26 28.95
CA LYS A 66 27.36 -17.91 28.41
C LYS A 66 26.66 -17.68 27.08
N TRP A 67 26.61 -18.69 26.20
CA TRP A 67 25.90 -18.61 24.92
C TRP A 67 24.39 -18.55 25.09
N VAL A 68 23.83 -19.24 26.08
CA VAL A 68 22.39 -19.18 26.39
C VAL A 68 22.01 -17.80 26.94
N TRP A 69 22.82 -17.23 27.83
CA TRP A 69 22.61 -15.86 28.32
C TRP A 69 22.82 -14.81 27.23
N ALA A 70 23.80 -14.98 26.34
CA ALA A 70 24.00 -14.11 25.19
C ALA A 70 22.83 -14.16 24.20
N LEU A 71 22.29 -15.35 23.91
CA LEU A 71 21.10 -15.52 23.07
C LEU A 71 19.84 -14.94 23.71
N LEU A 72 19.68 -15.08 25.04
CA LEU A 72 18.57 -14.46 25.78
C LEU A 72 18.67 -12.93 25.81
N LEU A 73 19.87 -12.37 25.96
CA LEU A 73 20.12 -10.93 25.86
C LEU A 73 19.86 -10.40 24.44
N LEU A 74 20.29 -11.12 23.40
CA LEU A 74 19.98 -10.78 22.00
C LEU A 74 18.48 -10.88 21.68
N ALA A 75 17.77 -11.85 22.25
CA ALA A 75 16.31 -11.95 22.12
C ALA A 75 15.57 -10.83 22.87
N ALA A 76 16.06 -10.42 24.03
CA ALA A 76 15.53 -9.30 24.80
C ALA A 76 15.78 -7.94 24.10
N LEU A 77 16.95 -7.78 23.46
CA LEU A 77 17.29 -6.59 22.66
C LEU A 77 16.55 -6.57 21.31
N GLY A 78 16.19 -7.73 20.76
CA GLY A 78 15.50 -7.87 19.46
C GLY A 78 13.98 -7.64 19.50
N SER A 79 13.41 -7.31 20.66
CA SER A 79 11.95 -7.17 20.83
C SER A 79 11.43 -5.74 20.67
N GLY A 80 12.32 -4.76 20.48
CA GLY A 80 11.93 -3.38 20.19
C GLY A 80 11.52 -3.22 18.73
N ARG A 81 10.28 -3.58 18.36
CA ARG A 81 9.67 -2.88 17.23
C ARG A 81 9.56 -1.42 17.68
N ALA A 82 10.38 -0.54 17.10
CA ALA A 82 10.19 0.89 17.26
C ALA A 82 8.70 1.19 16.98
N GLU A 83 8.01 1.71 17.99
CA GLU A 83 6.63 2.15 17.85
C GLU A 83 6.60 3.20 16.72
N ARG A 84 5.74 2.98 15.71
CA ARG A 84 5.68 3.88 14.55
C ARG A 84 5.02 5.19 14.99
N ASP A 85 5.71 6.30 14.74
CA ASP A 85 5.15 7.64 14.96
C ASP A 85 4.17 7.97 13.84
N CYS A 86 2.87 7.96 14.17
CA CYS A 86 1.79 8.27 13.22
C CYS A 86 1.28 9.71 13.32
N ARG A 87 2.01 10.60 14.03
CA ARG A 87 1.65 12.02 14.08
C ARG A 87 1.85 12.66 12.70
N VAL A 88 0.88 13.43 12.24
CA VAL A 88 0.92 14.03 10.90
C VAL A 88 2.12 14.95 10.72
N SER A 89 2.55 15.63 11.79
CA SER A 89 3.73 16.49 11.79
C SER A 89 5.06 15.74 11.63
N SER A 90 5.12 14.43 11.87
CA SER A 90 6.34 13.63 11.74
C SER A 90 6.54 13.06 10.33
N PHE A 91 5.51 13.10 9.49
CA PHE A 91 5.57 12.57 8.13
C PHE A 91 6.53 13.36 7.26
N ARG A 92 7.39 12.63 6.56
CA ARG A 92 8.33 13.17 5.59
C ARG A 92 7.61 13.40 4.26
N VAL A 93 8.01 14.46 3.58
CA VAL A 93 7.51 14.83 2.26
C VAL A 93 8.68 14.91 1.27
N LYS A 94 8.37 15.08 -0.02
CA LYS A 94 9.37 15.12 -1.07
C LYS A 94 10.33 16.28 -0.87
N GLU A 95 11.60 15.96 -0.64
CA GLU A 95 12.65 16.98 -0.57
C GLU A 95 12.80 17.68 -1.92
N ASN A 96 12.93 19.01 -1.90
CA ASN A 96 13.13 19.87 -3.08
C ASN A 96 12.13 19.54 -4.20
N PHE A 97 10.84 19.48 -3.87
CA PHE A 97 9.79 19.19 -4.83
C PHE A 97 9.79 20.21 -5.98
N ASP A 98 9.82 19.69 -7.21
CA ASP A 98 9.85 20.46 -8.44
C ASP A 98 8.48 20.39 -9.13
N LYS A 99 7.75 21.51 -9.09
CA LYS A 99 6.40 21.62 -9.68
C LYS A 99 6.43 21.40 -11.19
N ALA A 100 7.46 21.89 -11.88
CA ALA A 100 7.55 21.82 -13.33
C ALA A 100 7.77 20.37 -13.78
N ARG A 101 8.66 19.63 -13.11
CA ARG A 101 8.85 18.19 -13.35
C ARG A 101 7.62 17.35 -13.01
N PHE A 102 6.83 17.79 -12.04
CA PHE A 102 5.61 17.08 -11.64
C PHE A 102 4.43 17.30 -12.59
N SER A 103 4.48 18.33 -13.43
CA SER A 103 3.40 18.66 -14.37
C SER A 103 3.05 17.53 -15.35
N GLY A 104 1.90 17.64 -15.99
CA GLY A 104 1.35 16.65 -16.91
C GLY A 104 0.38 15.67 -16.25
N THR A 105 0.06 14.61 -17.00
CA THR A 105 -0.95 13.62 -16.64
C THR A 105 -0.47 12.62 -15.57
N TRP A 106 -1.36 12.29 -14.64
CA TRP A 106 -1.20 11.29 -13.59
C TRP A 106 -2.45 10.43 -13.45
N TYR A 107 -2.29 9.11 -13.53
CA TYR A 107 -3.36 8.13 -13.37
C TYR A 107 -3.36 7.61 -11.93
N ALA A 108 -4.47 7.78 -11.20
CA ALA A 108 -4.56 7.24 -9.85
C ALA A 108 -4.76 5.73 -9.93
N MET A 109 -3.81 4.95 -9.39
CA MET A 109 -3.81 3.49 -9.42
C MET A 109 -4.40 2.87 -8.15
N ALA A 110 -4.27 3.58 -7.02
CA ALA A 110 -4.86 3.18 -5.76
C ALA A 110 -5.21 4.41 -4.92
N LYS A 111 -6.16 4.26 -4.00
CA LYS A 111 -6.49 5.31 -3.03
C LYS A 111 -6.90 4.75 -1.67
N LYS A 112 -6.65 5.54 -0.64
CA LYS A 112 -7.28 5.44 0.68
C LYS A 112 -8.35 6.53 0.77
N ASP A 113 -9.56 6.15 1.17
CA ASP A 113 -10.72 7.04 1.17
C ASP A 113 -10.82 7.87 2.46
N PRO A 114 -11.24 9.15 2.35
CA PRO A 114 -11.68 9.92 3.51
C PRO A 114 -13.12 9.55 3.87
N GLU A 115 -13.65 10.17 4.92
CA GLU A 115 -15.07 10.13 5.19
C GLU A 115 -15.88 10.92 4.14
N GLY A 116 -17.09 10.43 3.85
CA GLY A 116 -18.06 11.11 2.98
C GLY A 116 -17.92 10.83 1.48
N LEU A 117 -18.54 11.70 0.67
CA LEU A 117 -18.57 11.58 -0.78
C LEU A 117 -17.18 11.87 -1.37
N PHE A 118 -16.69 10.98 -2.23
CA PHE A 118 -15.37 11.08 -2.84
C PHE A 118 -15.34 10.42 -4.23
N LEU A 119 -14.34 10.78 -5.05
CA LEU A 119 -14.11 10.16 -6.36
C LEU A 119 -13.96 8.64 -6.21
N GLN A 120 -14.59 7.87 -7.10
CA GLN A 120 -14.66 6.41 -7.01
C GLN A 120 -13.59 5.71 -7.85
N ASP A 121 -13.52 5.99 -9.14
CA ASP A 121 -12.57 5.41 -10.10
C ASP A 121 -12.48 6.23 -11.41
N ASN A 122 -11.71 5.74 -12.39
CA ASN A 122 -11.33 6.47 -13.61
C ASN A 122 -10.72 7.84 -13.29
N ILE A 123 -9.92 7.89 -12.23
CA ILE A 123 -9.40 9.14 -11.66
C ILE A 123 -8.11 9.52 -12.37
N VAL A 124 -8.19 10.54 -13.20
CA VAL A 124 -7.05 11.11 -13.95
C VAL A 124 -6.89 12.56 -13.53
N ALA A 125 -5.67 12.92 -13.15
CA ALA A 125 -5.31 14.29 -12.80
C ALA A 125 -4.31 14.85 -13.83
N GLU A 126 -4.51 16.10 -14.22
CA GLU A 126 -3.62 16.85 -15.09
C GLU A 126 -3.09 18.05 -14.30
N PHE A 127 -1.78 18.09 -14.04
CA PHE A 127 -1.14 19.16 -13.29
C PHE A 127 -0.45 20.15 -14.22
N SER A 128 -0.60 21.45 -13.95
CA SER A 128 -0.02 22.52 -14.75
C SER A 128 0.65 23.54 -13.84
N VAL A 129 1.69 24.21 -14.35
CA VAL A 129 2.37 25.32 -13.68
C VAL A 129 2.39 26.51 -14.63
N ASP A 130 1.96 27.67 -14.15
CA ASP A 130 1.98 28.89 -14.95
C ASP A 130 3.33 29.62 -14.92
N GLU A 131 3.44 30.71 -15.67
CA GLU A 131 4.65 31.54 -15.77
C GLU A 131 5.06 32.17 -14.43
N THR A 132 4.12 32.30 -13.49
CA THR A 132 4.38 32.83 -12.14
C THR A 132 4.86 31.76 -11.16
N GLY A 133 4.89 30.48 -11.59
CA GLY A 133 5.22 29.33 -10.76
C GLY A 133 4.06 28.83 -9.90
N GLN A 134 2.83 29.32 -10.14
CA GLN A 134 1.62 28.84 -9.47
C GLN A 134 1.20 27.51 -10.09
N MET A 135 1.02 26.50 -9.23
CA MET A 135 0.54 25.18 -9.65
C MET A 135 -0.99 25.15 -9.63
N SER A 136 -1.56 24.47 -10.62
CA SER A 136 -2.99 24.15 -10.71
C SER A 136 -3.16 22.71 -11.21
N ALA A 137 -4.36 22.16 -11.04
CA ALA A 137 -4.69 20.85 -11.59
C ALA A 137 -6.16 20.77 -12.00
N THR A 138 -6.43 19.90 -12.96
CA THR A 138 -7.77 19.39 -13.23
C THR A 138 -7.82 17.90 -12.90
N ALA A 139 -8.96 17.41 -12.43
CA ALA A 139 -9.15 16.00 -12.13
C ALA A 139 -10.50 15.52 -12.63
N LYS A 140 -10.48 14.46 -13.43
CA LYS A 140 -11.67 13.76 -13.90
C LYS A 140 -11.82 12.45 -13.17
N GLY A 141 -13.04 12.07 -12.83
CA GLY A 141 -13.31 10.75 -12.28
C GLY A 141 -14.79 10.50 -12.04
N ARG A 142 -15.15 9.22 -11.96
CA ARG A 142 -16.52 8.82 -11.64
C ARG A 142 -16.80 9.10 -10.17
N VAL A 143 -17.93 9.72 -9.87
CA VAL A 143 -18.45 9.91 -8.51
C VAL A 143 -19.87 9.37 -8.43
N ARG A 144 -20.19 8.73 -7.30
CA ARG A 144 -21.53 8.18 -7.02
C ARG A 144 -22.24 9.09 -6.02
N LEU A 145 -23.13 9.96 -6.51
CA LEU A 145 -23.82 10.96 -5.69
C LEU A 145 -24.93 10.32 -4.83
N LEU A 146 -25.66 9.37 -5.40
CA LEU A 146 -26.75 8.62 -4.77
C LEU A 146 -26.66 7.16 -5.21
N ASN A 147 -27.46 6.28 -4.57
CA ASN A 147 -27.36 4.83 -4.75
C ASN A 147 -27.36 4.37 -6.22
N ASN A 148 -27.89 5.10 -7.20
CA ASN A 148 -27.84 4.71 -8.62
C ASN A 148 -27.46 5.85 -9.58
N TRP A 149 -26.84 6.93 -9.10
CA TRP A 149 -26.48 8.06 -9.96
C TRP A 149 -24.97 8.30 -9.97
N ASP A 150 -24.36 7.76 -11.02
CA ASP A 150 -22.95 7.96 -11.34
C ASP A 150 -22.81 9.10 -12.35
N VAL A 151 -21.90 10.03 -12.05
CA VAL A 151 -21.53 11.12 -12.95
C VAL A 151 -20.01 11.21 -13.06
N CYS A 152 -19.51 11.72 -14.17
CA CYS A 152 -18.10 12.09 -14.29
C CYS A 152 -17.94 13.51 -13.73
N ALA A 153 -17.30 13.60 -12.57
CA ALA A 153 -16.93 14.88 -11.99
C ALA A 153 -15.72 15.43 -12.74
N ASP A 154 -15.81 16.70 -13.12
CA ASP A 154 -14.69 17.49 -13.61
C ASP A 154 -14.36 18.52 -12.53
N MET A 155 -13.20 18.35 -11.90
CA MET A 155 -12.76 19.09 -10.73
C MET A 155 -11.57 19.97 -11.11
N VAL A 156 -11.53 21.17 -10.57
CA VAL A 156 -10.42 22.11 -10.72
C VAL A 156 -9.83 22.38 -9.35
N GLY A 157 -8.51 22.46 -9.28
CA GLY A 157 -7.75 22.75 -8.07
C GLY A 157 -6.67 23.80 -8.32
N THR A 158 -6.52 24.75 -7.40
CA THR A 158 -5.39 25.68 -7.36
C THR A 158 -4.60 25.47 -6.08
N PHE A 159 -3.28 25.49 -6.18
CA PHE A 159 -2.38 25.20 -5.06
C PHE A 159 -1.72 26.49 -4.57
N THR A 160 -1.83 26.75 -3.27
CA THR A 160 -1.10 27.81 -2.59
C THR A 160 0.11 27.21 -1.89
N ASP A 161 1.27 27.79 -2.15
CA ASP A 161 2.55 27.38 -1.58
C ASP A 161 2.59 27.59 -0.05
N THR A 162 3.40 26.77 0.62
CA THR A 162 3.74 26.93 2.04
C THR A 162 5.26 27.05 2.19
N GLU A 163 5.75 27.11 3.44
CA GLU A 163 7.20 27.12 3.72
C GLU A 163 7.91 25.84 3.25
N ASP A 164 7.18 24.73 3.19
CA ASP A 164 7.69 23.45 2.71
C ASP A 164 7.29 23.26 1.24
N PRO A 165 8.25 23.10 0.30
CA PRO A 165 7.98 23.09 -1.13
C PRO A 165 7.10 21.91 -1.59
N ALA A 166 6.94 20.86 -0.77
CA ALA A 166 6.09 19.71 -1.08
C ALA A 166 4.71 19.76 -0.42
N LYS A 167 4.42 20.81 0.37
CA LYS A 167 3.14 20.98 1.07
C LYS A 167 2.41 22.18 0.51
N PHE A 168 1.18 21.94 0.10
CA PHE A 168 0.32 22.97 -0.48
C PHE A 168 -1.03 23.03 0.25
N LYS A 169 -1.68 24.19 0.17
CA LYS A 169 -3.12 24.30 0.42
C LYS A 169 -3.84 24.23 -0.92
N MET A 170 -4.62 23.20 -1.14
CA MET A 170 -5.37 23.00 -2.38
C MET A 170 -6.80 23.49 -2.21
N LYS A 171 -7.14 24.58 -2.90
CA LYS A 171 -8.53 25.01 -3.06
C LYS A 171 -9.12 24.31 -4.28
N TYR A 172 -10.22 23.59 -4.11
CA TYR A 172 -10.83 22.83 -5.19
C TYR A 172 -12.33 23.09 -5.32
N TRP A 173 -12.84 22.92 -6.53
CA TRP A 173 -14.27 23.02 -6.87
C TRP A 173 -14.57 22.20 -8.13
N GLY A 174 -15.79 21.71 -8.27
CA GLY A 174 -16.21 21.11 -9.54
C GLY A 174 -16.72 22.16 -10.53
N VAL A 175 -16.60 21.86 -11.83
CA VAL A 175 -17.11 22.70 -12.92
C VAL A 175 -18.63 22.85 -12.83
N ALA A 176 -19.32 21.78 -12.44
CA ALA A 176 -20.75 21.84 -12.14
C ALA A 176 -21.00 22.25 -10.69
N SER A 177 -21.93 23.18 -10.47
CA SER A 177 -22.19 23.80 -9.16
C SER A 177 -22.65 22.83 -8.05
N PHE A 178 -23.16 21.66 -8.42
CA PHE A 178 -23.56 20.61 -7.48
C PHE A 178 -22.38 19.76 -6.98
N LEU A 179 -21.19 19.89 -7.57
CA LEU A 179 -20.00 19.19 -7.13
C LEU A 179 -19.38 19.88 -5.91
N GLN A 180 -18.64 19.13 -5.11
CA GLN A 180 -18.04 19.63 -3.88
C GLN A 180 -17.03 20.74 -4.17
N LYS A 181 -16.95 21.70 -3.24
CA LYS A 181 -15.88 22.69 -3.16
C LYS A 181 -15.30 22.66 -1.75
N GLY A 182 -14.00 22.93 -1.63
CA GLY A 182 -13.32 22.85 -0.35
C GLY A 182 -11.90 23.35 -0.41
N ASN A 183 -11.22 23.26 0.74
CA ASN A 183 -9.80 23.49 0.87
C ASN A 183 -9.22 22.31 1.64
N ASP A 184 -8.31 21.57 1.03
CA ASP A 184 -7.62 20.44 1.63
C ASP A 184 -6.11 20.70 1.65
N ASP A 185 -5.41 20.08 2.59
CA ASP A 185 -3.95 19.96 2.49
C ASP A 185 -3.59 19.05 1.33
N HIS A 186 -2.55 19.39 0.58
CA HIS A 186 -2.06 18.57 -0.52
C HIS A 186 -0.56 18.41 -0.40
N TRP A 187 -0.14 17.25 0.10
CA TRP A 187 1.25 16.94 0.33
C TRP A 187 1.74 15.91 -0.66
N ILE A 188 2.88 16.18 -1.30
CA ILE A 188 3.60 15.20 -2.10
C ILE A 188 4.57 14.47 -1.18
N ILE A 189 4.21 13.24 -0.80
CA ILE A 189 4.99 12.44 0.14
C ILE A 189 6.29 11.96 -0.51
N ASP A 190 6.18 11.42 -1.71
CA ASP A 190 7.33 11.02 -2.52
C ASP A 190 6.93 10.95 -3.99
N THR A 191 7.90 11.14 -4.87
CA THR A 191 7.74 11.00 -6.32
C THR A 191 9.12 10.93 -6.98
N ASP A 192 9.22 10.20 -8.07
CA ASP A 192 10.36 10.29 -9.00
C ASP A 192 10.03 11.13 -10.24
N TYR A 193 8.87 11.79 -10.27
CA TYR A 193 8.30 12.62 -11.34
C TYR A 193 7.88 11.85 -12.59
N ASP A 194 8.59 10.77 -12.92
CA ASP A 194 8.51 10.10 -14.22
C ASP A 194 7.77 8.75 -14.16
N THR A 195 7.57 8.16 -12.98
CA THR A 195 6.89 6.86 -12.88
C THR A 195 5.78 6.81 -11.82
N TYR A 196 6.02 7.36 -10.63
CA TYR A 196 5.10 7.27 -9.50
C TYR A 196 5.01 8.56 -8.68
N ALA A 197 3.90 8.71 -7.97
CA ALA A 197 3.78 9.69 -6.91
C ALA A 197 2.87 9.18 -5.79
N VAL A 198 3.18 9.55 -4.55
CA VAL A 198 2.34 9.31 -3.38
C VAL A 198 1.88 10.66 -2.85
N GLN A 199 0.58 10.90 -2.92
CA GLN A 199 -0.05 12.11 -2.41
C GLN A 199 -0.75 11.80 -1.09
N TYR A 200 -0.78 12.76 -0.17
CA TYR A 200 -1.46 12.64 1.12
C TYR A 200 -2.19 13.93 1.49
N SER A 201 -3.30 13.76 2.20
CA SER A 201 -4.04 14.84 2.83
C SER A 201 -4.59 14.39 4.18
N CYS A 202 -4.57 15.28 5.16
CA CYS A 202 -5.26 15.13 6.43
C CYS A 202 -6.27 16.27 6.58
N ARG A 203 -7.56 15.93 6.69
CA ARG A 203 -8.66 16.88 6.85
C ARG A 203 -8.91 17.24 8.31
N LEU A 204 -8.68 16.28 9.21
CA LEU A 204 -8.94 16.44 10.63
C LEU A 204 -7.87 15.75 11.45
N LEU A 205 -7.29 16.46 12.43
CA LEU A 205 -6.34 15.91 13.38
C LEU A 205 -7.06 15.40 14.63
N ASN A 206 -6.56 14.30 15.19
CA ASN A 206 -6.85 13.87 16.54
C ASN A 206 -6.09 14.74 17.57
N LEU A 207 -6.48 14.65 18.84
CA LEU A 207 -5.83 15.37 19.94
C LEU A 207 -4.36 14.96 20.16
N ASP A 208 -4.00 13.73 19.79
CA ASP A 208 -2.63 13.21 19.88
C ASP A 208 -1.74 13.61 18.68
N GLY A 209 -2.30 14.33 17.70
CA GLY A 209 -1.62 14.77 16.48
C GLY A 209 -1.63 13.75 15.34
N THR A 210 -2.25 12.58 15.52
CA THR A 210 -2.54 11.64 14.41
C THR A 210 -3.68 12.15 13.54
N CYS A 211 -3.89 11.57 12.36
CA CYS A 211 -4.98 11.99 11.48
C CYS A 211 -6.27 11.20 11.74
N ALA A 212 -7.37 11.91 11.99
CA ALA A 212 -8.72 11.34 12.15
C ALA A 212 -9.37 11.07 10.79
N ASP A 213 -9.29 12.01 9.85
CA ASP A 213 -9.83 11.89 8.49
C ASP A 213 -8.76 12.22 7.46
N SER A 214 -8.33 11.21 6.71
CA SER A 214 -7.25 11.30 5.72
C SER A 214 -7.68 10.72 4.38
N TYR A 215 -7.03 11.18 3.31
CA TYR A 215 -7.03 10.46 2.05
C TYR A 215 -5.64 10.48 1.43
N SER A 216 -5.41 9.53 0.53
CA SER A 216 -4.14 9.43 -0.16
C SER A 216 -4.32 8.75 -1.50
N PHE A 217 -3.63 9.26 -2.52
CA PHE A 217 -3.56 8.68 -3.84
C PHE A 217 -2.17 8.13 -4.13
N VAL A 218 -2.13 6.99 -4.81
CA VAL A 218 -0.95 6.50 -5.52
C VAL A 218 -1.17 6.77 -6.99
N PHE A 219 -0.34 7.64 -7.57
CA PHE A 219 -0.38 7.96 -8.99
C PHE A 219 0.70 7.21 -9.76
N SER A 220 0.43 6.98 -11.04
CA SER A 220 1.40 6.52 -12.03
C SER A 220 1.32 7.35 -13.30
N ARG A 221 2.46 7.48 -14.01
CA ARG A 221 2.47 8.00 -15.38
C ARG A 221 1.91 7.00 -16.39
N ASP A 222 1.97 5.69 -16.11
CA ASP A 222 1.46 4.64 -16.98
C ASP A 222 0.19 3.99 -16.37
N PRO A 223 -0.97 4.05 -17.02
CA PRO A 223 -2.19 3.43 -16.51
C PRO A 223 -2.12 1.90 -16.42
N ASN A 224 -1.13 1.26 -17.06
CA ASN A 224 -0.91 -0.18 -16.97
C ASN A 224 -0.24 -0.61 -15.64
N GLY A 225 0.26 0.34 -14.85
CA GLY A 225 0.75 0.11 -13.50
C GLY A 225 2.20 0.56 -13.27
N LEU A 226 2.69 0.25 -12.07
CA LEU A 226 4.01 0.71 -11.59
C LEU A 226 5.10 -0.34 -11.82
N PRO A 227 6.35 0.05 -12.11
CA PRO A 227 7.47 -0.87 -12.13
C PRO A 227 7.74 -1.45 -10.73
N PRO A 228 8.36 -2.64 -10.62
CA PRO A 228 8.56 -3.32 -9.33
C PRO A 228 9.29 -2.48 -8.27
N GLU A 229 10.22 -1.63 -8.70
CA GLU A 229 10.96 -0.76 -7.78
C GLU A 229 10.06 0.35 -7.19
N ALA A 230 9.27 1.02 -8.03
CA ALA A 230 8.29 2.00 -7.57
C ALA A 230 7.24 1.36 -6.65
N GLN A 231 6.80 0.13 -6.92
CA GLN A 231 5.87 -0.59 -6.03
C GLN A 231 6.44 -0.79 -4.61
N ARG A 232 7.74 -1.08 -4.48
CA ARG A 232 8.41 -1.22 -3.18
C ARG A 232 8.45 0.10 -2.42
N ILE A 233 8.81 1.18 -3.11
CA ILE A 233 8.87 2.52 -2.49
C ILE A 233 7.48 2.96 -2.07
N VAL A 234 6.47 2.85 -2.95
CA VAL A 234 5.08 3.16 -2.62
C VAL A 234 4.63 2.38 -1.40
N ARG A 235 4.92 1.07 -1.34
CA ARG A 235 4.55 0.24 -0.19
C ARG A 235 5.19 0.73 1.10
N GLN A 236 6.46 1.11 1.05
CA GLN A 236 7.16 1.69 2.20
C GLN A 236 6.51 3.01 2.64
N ARG A 237 6.21 3.92 1.71
CA ARG A 237 5.57 5.21 2.03
C ARG A 237 4.18 5.03 2.63
N GLN A 238 3.38 4.09 2.13
CA GLN A 238 2.08 3.74 2.74
C GLN A 238 2.22 3.25 4.18
N GLU A 239 3.30 2.54 4.50
CA GLU A 239 3.60 2.07 5.85
C GLU A 239 4.08 3.18 6.78
N GLU A 240 4.89 4.10 6.28
CA GLU A 240 5.36 5.28 7.01
C GLU A 240 4.23 6.27 7.32
N LEU A 241 3.22 6.37 6.44
CA LEU A 241 1.99 7.16 6.67
C LEU A 241 0.97 6.46 7.59
N CYS A 242 1.27 5.26 8.08
CA CYS A 242 0.33 4.44 8.87
C CYS A 242 -0.97 4.05 8.12
N LEU A 243 -0.95 4.05 6.78
CA LEU A 243 -2.10 3.72 5.92
C LEU A 243 -1.98 2.37 5.21
N ALA A 244 -0.98 1.56 5.56
CA ALA A 244 -0.77 0.27 4.93
C ALA A 244 -1.99 -0.66 5.05
N ARG A 245 -2.38 -1.27 3.92
CA ARG A 245 -3.57 -2.13 3.76
C ARG A 245 -4.92 -1.40 3.83
N GLN A 246 -4.94 -0.07 3.84
CA GLN A 246 -6.16 0.72 3.76
C GLN A 246 -6.47 1.24 2.34
N TYR A 247 -5.56 0.99 1.39
CA TYR A 247 -5.75 1.38 -0.02
C TYR A 247 -6.56 0.34 -0.76
N ARG A 248 -7.43 0.82 -1.66
CA ARG A 248 -8.08 0.03 -2.70
C ARG A 248 -7.57 0.42 -4.08
N LEU A 249 -7.55 -0.54 -5.00
CA LEU A 249 -7.20 -0.30 -6.39
C LEU A 249 -8.27 0.53 -7.10
N ILE A 250 -7.84 1.31 -8.08
CA ILE A 250 -8.70 2.12 -8.94
C ILE A 250 -8.70 1.52 -10.35
N VAL A 251 -9.88 1.37 -10.92
CA VAL A 251 -10.07 0.86 -12.27
C VAL A 251 -10.06 2.02 -13.26
N HIS A 252 -9.40 1.83 -14.40
CA HIS A 252 -9.48 2.69 -15.57
C HIS A 252 -10.08 1.90 -16.72
N ASN A 253 -11.31 2.24 -17.10
CA ASN A 253 -12.07 1.57 -18.16
C ASN A 253 -12.69 2.56 -19.17
N GLY A 254 -12.23 3.80 -19.14
CA GLY A 254 -12.65 4.87 -20.05
C GLY A 254 -14.07 5.37 -19.82
N TYR A 255 -14.64 5.14 -18.62
CA TYR A 255 -16.01 5.57 -18.31
C TYR A 255 -16.21 7.08 -18.49
N CYS A 256 -15.17 7.88 -18.20
CA CYS A 256 -15.21 9.34 -18.29
C CYS A 256 -14.60 9.92 -19.56
N ASP A 257 -14.15 9.08 -20.51
CA ASP A 257 -13.53 9.54 -21.76
C ASP A 257 -14.59 9.94 -22.80
N GLY A 258 -15.79 9.34 -22.71
CA GLY A 258 -16.84 9.48 -23.70
C GLY A 258 -18.04 10.30 -23.22
N ARG A 259 -17.92 11.64 -23.16
CA ARG A 259 -19.08 12.57 -23.21
C ARG A 259 -18.76 14.08 -23.30
N SER A 260 -17.57 14.49 -23.77
CA SER A 260 -17.27 15.93 -23.94
C SER A 260 -17.72 16.53 -25.28
N GLU A 261 -18.15 15.74 -26.27
CA GLU A 261 -18.38 16.26 -27.64
C GLU A 261 -19.81 16.10 -28.20
N ARG A 262 -20.80 15.59 -27.45
CA ARG A 262 -22.15 15.35 -28.00
C ARG A 262 -23.25 16.34 -27.61
N ASN A 263 -22.95 17.39 -26.85
CA ASN A 263 -23.96 18.38 -26.43
C ASN A 263 -23.59 19.83 -26.74
N LEU A 264 -22.77 20.06 -27.77
CA LEU A 264 -22.54 21.39 -28.36
C LEU A 264 -22.91 21.35 -29.85
N LEU A 265 -24.17 21.02 -30.13
CA LEU A 265 -24.87 21.34 -31.37
C LEU A 265 -26.33 21.68 -31.02
#